data_AF-A0A3R7Q245-F1
#
_entry.id   AF-A0A3R7Q245-F1
#
_cell.length_a   1.000
_cell.length_b   1.000
_cell.length_c   1.000
_cell.angle_alpha   90.00
_cell.angle_beta   90.00
_cell.angle_gamma   90.00
#
_symmetry.space_group_name_H-M   'P 1'
#
loop_
_entity.id
_entity.type
_entity.pdbx_description
1 polymer ?
#
loop_
_entity_poly.entity_id
_entity_poly.type
_entity_poly.pdbx_seq_one_letter_code
_entity_poly.pdbx_strand_id
1 'polypeptide(L)'
;MPQKIKKIANNVEKQNNSPIIILSKPQLGNNIGATARVMANFGVYKLRVVNPRSGWLNSETYSSSSGASAIIDNAGIFDEVKDSISDLDIVYATTARRRDLIKEVLSPKSAAVDMRDNIKQGKRVGILFGGEKSGLSNEELTYADKIITAPVNPEFASLNLAQAVCVTVYEYYSSGNIKALGRVTDSDKGRFEGLATDKTKNANKKEYIHFLEFLEKALTDKGFFSAPEKKSIMLNNIRSMFQRQNLTQKDIKILFGIFKQLLNK
;
A
#
# COMPACT_ATOMS: atom_id res chain seq x y z
N MET A 1 -3.33 16.85 24.79
CA MET A 1 -3.08 15.75 23.83
C MET A 1 -2.80 16.28 22.43
N PRO A 2 -1.73 15.82 21.75
CA PRO A 2 -1.44 16.14 20.35
C PRO A 2 -2.62 15.86 19.41
N GLN A 3 -2.82 16.68 18.37
CA GLN A 3 -3.94 16.55 17.41
C GLN A 3 -4.03 15.16 16.75
N LYS A 4 -2.88 14.52 16.49
CA LYS A 4 -2.78 13.18 15.91
C LYS A 4 -3.51 12.12 16.75
N ILE A 5 -3.34 12.17 18.08
CA ILE A 5 -3.94 11.19 19.02
C ILE A 5 -5.46 11.35 19.05
N LYS A 6 -5.96 12.59 19.12
CA LYS A 6 -7.40 12.89 19.09
C LYS A 6 -8.07 12.37 17.82
N LYS A 7 -7.41 12.51 16.67
CA LYS A 7 -7.95 12.01 15.38
C LYS A 7 -8.07 10.48 15.37
N ILE A 8 -7.08 9.77 15.92
CA ILE A 8 -7.13 8.31 16.01
C ILE A 8 -8.23 7.86 16.98
N ALA A 9 -8.36 8.49 18.15
CA ALA A 9 -9.43 8.18 19.10
C ALA A 9 -10.83 8.32 18.46
N ASN A 10 -11.08 9.43 17.76
CA ASN A 10 -12.35 9.61 17.05
C ASN A 10 -12.61 8.54 15.97
N ASN A 11 -11.57 8.03 15.31
CA ASN A 11 -11.71 6.98 14.30
C ASN A 11 -11.99 5.61 14.93
N VAL A 12 -11.38 5.32 16.10
CA VAL A 12 -11.67 4.10 16.87
C VAL A 12 -13.17 4.03 17.22
N GLU A 13 -13.80 5.15 17.53
CA GLU A 13 -15.24 5.21 17.86
C GLU A 13 -16.13 5.06 16.63
N LYS A 14 -15.76 5.66 15.49
CA LYS A 14 -16.65 5.77 14.30
C LYS A 14 -16.54 4.62 13.31
N GLN A 15 -15.44 3.86 13.31
CA GLN A 15 -15.17 2.89 12.26
C GLN A 15 -15.81 1.51 12.57
N ASN A 16 -16.95 1.25 11.93
CA ASN A 16 -17.67 -0.03 12.03
C ASN A 16 -17.41 -1.00 10.86
N ASN A 17 -16.86 -0.52 9.73
CA ASN A 17 -16.68 -1.31 8.50
C ASN A 17 -15.19 -1.56 8.15
N SER A 18 -14.38 -1.98 9.13
CA SER A 18 -12.99 -2.39 8.93
C SER A 18 -12.73 -3.74 9.61
N PRO A 19 -11.79 -4.56 9.13
CA PRO A 19 -11.43 -5.80 9.80
C PRO A 19 -10.88 -5.51 11.21
N ILE A 20 -11.12 -6.46 12.13
CA ILE A 20 -10.59 -6.43 13.48
C ILE A 20 -9.27 -7.20 13.49
N ILE A 21 -8.20 -6.58 13.95
CA ILE A 21 -6.90 -7.24 14.11
C ILE A 21 -6.88 -7.96 15.45
N ILE A 22 -6.53 -9.24 15.44
CA ILE A 22 -6.50 -10.09 16.64
C ILE A 22 -5.08 -10.64 16.80
N LEU A 23 -4.44 -10.31 17.92
CA LEU A 23 -3.10 -10.79 18.25
C LEU A 23 -3.21 -11.91 19.29
N SER A 24 -2.89 -13.15 18.91
CA SER A 24 -2.84 -14.28 19.85
C SER A 24 -1.47 -14.40 20.50
N LYS A 25 -1.44 -14.37 21.84
CA LYS A 25 -0.27 -14.59 22.68
C LYS A 25 0.95 -13.72 22.28
N PRO A 26 0.79 -12.41 22.01
CA PRO A 26 1.94 -11.55 21.73
C PRO A 26 2.87 -11.49 22.93
N GLN A 27 4.18 -11.58 22.68
CA GLN A 27 5.19 -11.68 23.73
C GLN A 27 5.80 -10.34 24.09
N LEU A 28 5.95 -9.46 23.12
CA LEU A 28 6.65 -8.19 23.30
C LEU A 28 5.70 -7.01 23.14
N GLY A 29 5.70 -6.12 24.14
CA GLY A 29 4.91 -4.90 24.13
C GLY A 29 5.21 -4.00 22.92
N ASN A 30 6.47 -3.93 22.51
CA ASN A 30 6.89 -3.17 21.33
C ASN A 30 6.22 -3.63 20.03
N ASN A 31 5.94 -4.92 19.86
CA ASN A 31 5.26 -5.44 18.68
C ASN A 31 3.78 -5.10 18.70
N ILE A 32 3.15 -5.06 19.87
CA ILE A 32 1.77 -4.57 20.01
C ILE A 32 1.72 -3.08 19.67
N GLY A 33 2.67 -2.29 20.18
CA GLY A 33 2.82 -0.87 19.86
C GLY A 33 3.04 -0.63 18.36
N ALA A 34 4.01 -1.32 17.77
CA ALA A 34 4.31 -1.23 16.34
C ALA A 34 3.13 -1.70 15.47
N THR A 35 2.37 -2.71 15.93
CA THR A 35 1.13 -3.15 15.28
C THR A 35 0.08 -2.04 15.30
N ALA A 36 -0.18 -1.40 16.44
CA ALA A 36 -1.11 -0.27 16.52
C ALA A 36 -0.68 0.89 15.59
N ARG A 37 0.63 1.15 15.47
CA ARG A 37 1.16 2.14 14.52
C ARG A 37 0.85 1.77 13.08
N VAL A 38 1.09 0.51 12.69
CA VAL A 38 0.79 -0.02 11.35
C VAL A 38 -0.71 0.08 11.04
N MET A 39 -1.55 -0.37 11.98
CA MET A 39 -3.00 -0.27 11.91
C MET A 39 -3.45 1.19 11.64
N ALA A 40 -2.90 2.15 12.40
CA ALA A 40 -3.20 3.56 12.22
C ALA A 40 -2.73 4.12 10.86
N ASN A 41 -1.59 3.67 10.34
CA ASN A 41 -1.08 4.09 9.02
C ASN A 41 -2.03 3.70 7.88
N PHE A 42 -2.73 2.57 8.03
CA PHE A 42 -3.56 1.96 6.99
C PHE A 42 -5.05 1.96 7.37
N GLY A 43 -5.45 2.86 8.26
CA GLY A 43 -6.86 3.13 8.54
C GLY A 43 -7.64 1.94 9.12
N VAL A 44 -7.00 1.09 9.92
CA VAL A 44 -7.66 0.04 10.71
C VAL A 44 -7.49 0.39 12.17
N TYR A 45 -8.58 0.36 12.96
CA TYR A 45 -8.54 0.91 14.33
C TYR A 45 -9.06 -0.03 15.42
N LYS A 46 -9.55 -1.23 15.08
CA LYS A 46 -10.06 -2.20 16.06
C LYS A 46 -9.04 -3.29 16.33
N LEU A 47 -8.57 -3.37 17.58
CA LEU A 47 -7.59 -4.33 18.05
C LEU A 47 -8.21 -5.24 19.11
N ARG A 48 -7.93 -6.54 19.02
CA ARG A 48 -8.14 -7.52 20.08
C ARG A 48 -6.81 -8.18 20.41
N VAL A 49 -6.58 -8.44 21.69
CA VAL A 49 -5.37 -9.09 22.18
C VAL A 49 -5.77 -10.27 23.04
N VAL A 50 -5.34 -11.46 22.65
CA VAL A 50 -5.67 -12.71 23.32
C VAL A 50 -4.47 -13.16 24.13
N ASN A 51 -4.67 -13.36 25.44
CA ASN A 51 -3.66 -13.84 26.37
C ASN A 51 -2.28 -13.18 26.19
N PRO A 52 -2.19 -11.84 26.23
CA PRO A 52 -0.89 -11.16 26.13
C PRO A 52 -0.02 -11.50 27.33
N ARG A 53 1.30 -11.55 27.12
CA ARG A 53 2.24 -11.75 28.22
C ARG A 53 2.06 -10.66 29.31
N SER A 54 2.15 -11.05 30.58
CA SER A 54 2.08 -10.10 31.71
C SER A 54 3.07 -8.95 31.55
N GLY A 55 2.62 -7.73 31.86
CA GLY A 55 3.45 -6.52 31.73
C GLY A 55 3.60 -6.00 30.29
N TRP A 56 2.76 -6.47 29.35
CA TRP A 56 2.76 -5.95 27.98
C TRP A 56 2.36 -4.47 27.88
N LEU A 57 1.61 -3.91 28.84
CA LEU A 57 1.34 -2.47 28.93
C LEU A 57 2.49 -1.77 29.65
N ASN A 58 3.50 -1.37 28.89
CA ASN A 58 4.69 -0.69 29.41
C ASN A 58 5.11 0.49 28.51
N SER A 59 6.13 1.23 28.91
CA SER A 59 6.64 2.39 28.17
C SER A 59 7.06 2.06 26.74
N GLU A 60 7.57 0.86 26.49
CA GLU A 60 7.99 0.40 25.16
C GLU A 60 6.79 0.24 24.21
N THR A 61 5.68 -0.29 24.70
CA THR A 61 4.41 -0.44 23.97
C THR A 61 3.89 0.91 23.49
N TYR A 62 3.81 1.88 24.41
CA TYR A 62 3.32 3.22 24.07
C TYR A 62 4.29 3.99 23.16
N SER A 63 5.60 3.91 23.41
CA SER A 63 6.60 4.59 22.58
C SER A 63 6.62 4.04 21.15
N SER A 64 6.53 2.72 20.97
CA SER A 64 6.50 2.06 19.66
C SER A 64 5.22 2.34 18.86
N SER A 65 4.13 2.72 19.53
CA SER A 65 2.87 3.14 18.89
C SER A 65 2.98 4.47 18.13
N SER A 66 3.98 5.31 18.42
CA SER A 66 4.19 6.61 17.77
C SER A 66 2.92 7.46 17.69
N GLY A 67 2.16 7.51 18.79
CA GLY A 67 0.92 8.29 18.92
C GLY A 67 -0.34 7.55 18.46
N ALA A 68 -0.28 6.25 18.20
CA ALA A 68 -1.43 5.38 17.98
C ALA A 68 -1.95 4.70 19.25
N SER A 69 -1.61 5.24 20.44
CA SER A 69 -1.96 4.65 21.73
C SER A 69 -3.46 4.43 21.90
N ALA A 70 -4.31 5.27 21.32
CA ALA A 70 -5.76 5.12 21.41
C ALA A 70 -6.27 3.76 20.90
N ILE A 71 -5.58 3.11 19.94
CA ILE A 71 -5.92 1.74 19.51
C ILE A 71 -5.63 0.73 20.62
N ILE A 72 -4.53 0.93 21.35
CA ILE A 72 -4.08 0.08 22.46
C ILE A 72 -5.00 0.28 23.66
N ASP A 73 -5.33 1.55 23.99
CA ASP A 73 -6.19 1.94 25.09
C ASP A 73 -7.62 1.39 24.95
N ASN A 74 -8.06 1.16 23.70
CA ASN A 74 -9.38 0.61 23.37
C ASN A 74 -9.31 -0.85 22.87
N ALA A 75 -8.19 -1.54 23.06
CA ALA A 75 -8.06 -2.92 22.64
C ALA A 75 -8.93 -3.83 23.51
N GLY A 76 -9.69 -4.73 22.87
CA GLY A 76 -10.41 -5.78 23.60
C GLY A 76 -9.44 -6.86 24.08
N ILE A 77 -9.44 -7.16 25.37
CA ILE A 77 -8.57 -8.19 25.95
C ILE A 77 -9.39 -9.45 26.21
N PHE A 78 -8.85 -10.60 25.79
CA PHE A 78 -9.52 -11.90 25.88
C PHE A 78 -8.54 -12.95 26.40
N ASP A 79 -9.07 -13.99 27.05
CA ASP A 79 -8.26 -15.11 27.53
C ASP A 79 -8.01 -16.15 26.43
N GLU A 80 -9.01 -16.42 25.59
CA GLU A 80 -8.90 -17.38 24.50
C GLU A 80 -9.34 -16.82 23.14
N VAL A 81 -8.84 -17.44 22.06
CA VAL A 81 -9.13 -17.02 20.69
C VAL A 81 -10.62 -17.13 20.40
N LYS A 82 -11.28 -18.22 20.85
CA LYS A 82 -12.72 -18.46 20.64
C LYS A 82 -13.59 -17.32 21.15
N ASP A 83 -13.23 -16.73 22.29
CA ASP A 83 -13.97 -15.62 22.89
C ASP A 83 -13.78 -14.35 22.06
N SER A 84 -12.55 -14.12 21.60
CA SER A 84 -12.16 -12.98 20.77
C SER A 84 -12.74 -12.98 19.36
N ILE A 85 -13.37 -14.07 18.91
CA ILE A 85 -13.97 -14.18 17.57
C ILE A 85 -15.47 -14.49 17.58
N SER A 86 -16.04 -14.75 18.76
CA SER A 86 -17.43 -15.25 18.92
C SER A 86 -18.51 -14.37 18.29
N ASP A 87 -18.20 -13.09 18.06
CA ASP A 87 -19.11 -12.10 17.49
C ASP A 87 -18.75 -11.74 16.02
N LEU A 88 -17.89 -12.51 15.38
CA LEU A 88 -17.44 -12.33 14.00
C LEU A 88 -18.10 -13.36 13.07
N ASP A 89 -18.37 -12.93 11.84
CA ASP A 89 -18.98 -13.77 10.81
C ASP A 89 -17.93 -14.50 9.95
N ILE A 90 -16.71 -13.96 9.90
CA ILE A 90 -15.60 -14.58 9.15
C ILE A 90 -14.25 -14.22 9.78
N VAL A 91 -13.40 -15.24 9.91
CA VAL A 91 -12.07 -15.16 10.53
C VAL A 91 -11.01 -15.65 9.56
N TYR A 92 -9.99 -14.84 9.36
CA TYR A 92 -8.79 -15.19 8.60
C TYR A 92 -7.64 -15.44 9.57
N ALA A 93 -6.82 -16.45 9.33
CA ALA A 93 -5.61 -16.68 10.13
C ALA A 93 -4.34 -16.62 9.29
N THR A 94 -3.31 -15.93 9.79
CA THR A 94 -2.05 -15.78 9.08
C THR A 94 -1.04 -16.87 9.46
N THR A 95 -0.42 -17.53 8.50
CA THR A 95 0.69 -18.47 8.73
C THR A 95 1.67 -18.48 7.56
N ALA A 96 2.96 -18.60 7.84
CA ALA A 96 4.00 -18.80 6.82
C ALA A 96 4.25 -20.29 6.52
N ARG A 97 3.73 -21.20 7.36
CA ARG A 97 3.97 -22.64 7.26
C ARG A 97 2.75 -23.37 6.73
N ARG A 98 2.98 -24.36 5.86
CA ARG A 98 1.96 -25.36 5.52
C ARG A 98 1.61 -26.14 6.78
N ARG A 99 0.32 -26.33 7.01
CA ARG A 99 -0.24 -27.15 8.08
C ARG A 99 -1.20 -28.14 7.46
N ASP A 100 -1.40 -29.28 8.11
CA ASP A 100 -2.30 -30.33 7.65
C ASP A 100 -3.77 -30.00 8.00
N LEU A 101 -4.25 -28.87 7.47
CA LEU A 101 -5.61 -28.38 7.62
C LEU A 101 -6.19 -28.14 6.22
N ILE A 102 -7.38 -28.68 5.96
CA ILE A 102 -8.10 -28.46 4.71
C ILE A 102 -8.91 -27.17 4.85
N LYS A 103 -8.31 -26.05 4.43
CA LYS A 103 -8.92 -24.71 4.42
C LYS A 103 -8.55 -23.98 3.14
N GLU A 104 -9.38 -23.03 2.73
CA GLU A 104 -9.03 -22.13 1.63
C GLU A 104 -7.79 -21.30 2.01
N VAL A 105 -6.82 -21.22 1.12
CA VAL A 105 -5.57 -20.47 1.31
C VAL A 105 -5.53 -19.31 0.33
N LEU A 106 -5.36 -18.11 0.86
CA LEU A 106 -5.31 -16.86 0.11
C LEU A 106 -3.96 -16.18 0.27
N SER A 107 -3.50 -15.51 -0.77
CA SER A 107 -2.45 -14.50 -0.64
C SER A 107 -2.99 -13.28 0.12
N PRO A 108 -2.15 -12.43 0.74
CA PRO A 108 -2.59 -11.18 1.35
C PRO A 108 -3.42 -10.30 0.38
N LYS A 109 -3.02 -10.25 -0.90
CA LYS A 109 -3.76 -9.52 -1.95
C LYS A 109 -5.15 -10.12 -2.22
N SER A 110 -5.26 -11.44 -2.32
CA SER A 110 -6.54 -12.11 -2.54
C SER A 110 -7.45 -11.99 -1.32
N ALA A 111 -6.90 -12.16 -0.12
CA ALA A 111 -7.61 -11.98 1.14
C ALA A 111 -8.14 -10.54 1.30
N ALA A 112 -7.39 -9.54 0.85
CA ALA A 112 -7.83 -8.15 0.87
C ALA A 112 -9.13 -7.91 0.08
N VAL A 113 -9.24 -8.48 -1.13
CA VAL A 113 -10.46 -8.41 -1.94
C VAL A 113 -11.62 -9.15 -1.27
N ASP A 114 -11.37 -10.39 -0.84
CA ASP A 114 -12.38 -11.24 -0.19
C ASP A 114 -12.91 -10.62 1.11
N MET A 115 -12.04 -10.06 1.96
CA MET A 115 -12.43 -9.33 3.17
C MET A 115 -13.32 -8.12 2.85
N ARG A 116 -12.97 -7.35 1.82
CA ARG A 116 -13.77 -6.18 1.42
C ARG A 116 -15.15 -6.57 0.95
N ASP A 117 -15.28 -7.65 0.19
CA ASP A 117 -16.57 -8.11 -0.29
C ASP A 117 -17.45 -8.65 0.84
N ASN A 118 -16.87 -9.35 1.82
CA ASN A 118 -17.58 -9.74 3.04
C ASN A 118 -18.04 -8.51 3.85
N ILE A 119 -17.16 -7.50 4.05
CA ILE A 119 -17.53 -6.25 4.76
C ILE A 119 -18.64 -5.48 4.02
N LYS A 120 -18.61 -5.42 2.68
CA LYS A 120 -19.69 -4.79 1.89
C LYS A 120 -21.03 -5.49 2.07
N GLN A 121 -21.02 -6.80 2.32
CA GLN A 121 -22.21 -7.59 2.64
C GLN A 121 -22.65 -7.44 4.11
N GLY A 122 -21.98 -6.58 4.90
CA GLY A 122 -22.32 -6.34 6.29
C GLY A 122 -21.71 -7.32 7.29
N LYS A 123 -20.83 -8.22 6.85
CA LYS A 123 -20.18 -9.20 7.73
C LYS A 123 -19.08 -8.56 8.59
N ARG A 124 -18.97 -9.02 9.83
CA ARG A 124 -17.93 -8.69 10.79
C ARG A 124 -16.71 -9.59 10.56
N VAL A 125 -15.58 -8.97 10.20
CA VAL A 125 -14.37 -9.67 9.76
C VAL A 125 -13.27 -9.55 10.81
N GLY A 126 -12.59 -10.67 11.12
CA GLY A 126 -11.40 -10.71 11.96
C GLY A 126 -10.17 -11.27 11.23
N ILE A 127 -8.99 -10.80 11.60
CA ILE A 127 -7.71 -11.33 11.13
C ILE A 127 -6.84 -11.69 12.33
N LEU A 128 -6.54 -12.98 12.46
CA LEU A 128 -5.79 -13.58 13.54
C LEU A 128 -4.31 -13.70 13.18
N PHE A 129 -3.46 -13.13 14.03
CA PHE A 129 -2.00 -13.20 13.97
C PHE A 129 -1.47 -13.88 15.23
N GLY A 130 -0.50 -14.78 15.07
CA GLY A 130 0.12 -15.47 16.20
C GLY A 130 1.35 -14.74 16.73
N GLY A 131 1.66 -14.97 18.00
CA GLY A 131 2.85 -14.42 18.66
C GLY A 131 4.16 -14.80 17.98
N GLU A 132 5.20 -14.02 18.25
CA GLU A 132 6.48 -13.98 17.56
C GLU A 132 7.27 -15.29 17.60
N LYS A 133 7.11 -16.06 18.68
CA LYS A 133 7.91 -17.27 18.92
C LYS A 133 7.33 -18.50 18.23
N SER A 134 6.00 -18.65 18.24
CA SER A 134 5.33 -19.89 17.85
C SER A 134 4.37 -19.73 16.67
N GLY A 135 4.03 -18.49 16.28
CA GLY A 135 2.87 -18.25 15.44
C GLY A 135 1.59 -18.78 16.10
N LEU A 136 0.60 -19.07 15.27
CA LEU A 136 -0.67 -19.67 15.71
C LEU A 136 -0.50 -21.17 15.94
N SER A 137 -1.18 -21.68 16.98
CA SER A 137 -1.29 -23.12 17.21
C SER A 137 -2.21 -23.77 16.16
N ASN A 138 -2.09 -25.09 15.99
CA ASN A 138 -3.01 -25.81 15.09
C ASN A 138 -4.47 -25.65 15.52
N GLU A 139 -4.73 -25.64 16.84
CA GLU A 139 -6.06 -25.40 17.40
C GLU A 139 -6.58 -24.00 17.04
N GLU A 140 -5.77 -22.96 17.21
CA GLU A 140 -6.15 -21.59 16.85
C GLU A 140 -6.46 -21.45 15.36
N LEU A 141 -5.70 -22.15 14.51
CA LEU A 141 -5.98 -22.20 13.07
C LEU A 141 -7.29 -22.89 12.73
N THR A 142 -7.79 -23.82 13.55
CA THR A 142 -9.06 -24.50 13.27
C THR A 142 -10.27 -23.56 13.30
N TYR A 143 -10.20 -22.51 14.13
CA TYR A 143 -11.24 -21.50 14.26
C TYR A 143 -11.33 -20.52 13.08
N ALA A 144 -10.33 -20.46 12.20
CA ALA A 144 -10.35 -19.58 11.05
C ALA A 144 -11.11 -20.20 9.87
N ASP A 145 -11.90 -19.42 9.14
CA ASP A 145 -12.54 -19.86 7.90
C ASP A 145 -11.51 -20.02 6.77
N LYS A 146 -10.54 -19.09 6.71
CA LYS A 146 -9.54 -19.01 5.64
C LYS A 146 -8.15 -18.75 6.19
N ILE A 147 -7.15 -19.23 5.46
CA ILE A 147 -5.74 -18.99 5.76
C ILE A 147 -5.18 -17.91 4.86
N ILE A 148 -4.42 -16.97 5.43
CA ILE A 148 -3.61 -16.02 4.69
C ILE A 148 -2.14 -16.46 4.76
N THR A 149 -1.56 -16.76 3.60
CA THR A 149 -0.14 -17.11 3.48
C THR A 149 0.55 -16.09 2.61
N ALA A 150 1.39 -15.25 3.22
CA ALA A 150 2.21 -14.30 2.48
C ALA A 150 3.32 -15.03 1.70
N PRO A 151 3.56 -14.69 0.42
CA PRO A 151 4.73 -15.17 -0.27
C PRO A 151 5.98 -14.56 0.38
N VAL A 152 6.83 -15.40 0.95
CA VAL A 152 8.08 -15.03 1.62
C VAL A 152 9.21 -15.89 1.09
N ASN A 153 10.45 -15.46 1.30
CA ASN A 153 11.62 -16.27 0.96
C ASN A 153 11.56 -17.62 1.74
N PRO A 154 11.53 -18.78 1.07
CA PRO A 154 11.52 -20.08 1.75
C PRO A 154 12.67 -20.29 2.72
N GLU A 155 13.84 -19.70 2.44
CA GLU A 155 15.02 -19.79 3.31
C GLU A 155 14.90 -18.93 4.59
N PHE A 156 13.95 -17.98 4.62
CA PHE A 156 13.75 -17.09 5.77
C PHE A 156 12.29 -16.61 5.90
N ALA A 157 11.40 -17.56 6.18
CA ALA A 157 9.96 -17.36 6.29
C ALA A 157 9.51 -16.90 7.70
N SER A 158 10.17 -15.88 8.27
CA SER A 158 9.94 -15.41 9.65
C SER A 158 9.75 -13.90 9.73
N LEU A 159 8.57 -13.42 9.31
CA LEU A 159 8.20 -12.01 9.50
C LEU A 159 7.99 -11.71 10.97
N ASN A 160 8.45 -10.53 11.42
CA ASN A 160 8.04 -10.00 12.72
C ASN A 160 6.51 -9.78 12.75
N LEU A 161 5.90 -9.86 13.93
CA LEU A 161 4.45 -9.71 14.11
C LEU A 161 3.89 -8.43 13.45
N ALA A 162 4.49 -7.27 13.74
CA ALA A 162 4.04 -6.01 13.17
C ALA A 162 4.27 -5.93 11.65
N GLN A 163 5.26 -6.65 11.11
CA GLN A 163 5.50 -6.75 9.67
C GLN A 163 4.45 -7.63 8.98
N ALA A 164 4.06 -8.76 9.59
CA ALA A 164 2.99 -9.60 9.08
C ALA A 164 1.65 -8.84 9.03
N VAL A 165 1.36 -8.05 10.09
CA VAL A 165 0.22 -7.13 10.09
C VAL A 165 0.39 -6.08 8.99
N CYS A 166 1.58 -5.50 8.83
CA CYS A 166 1.85 -4.47 7.82
C CYS A 166 1.54 -4.94 6.40
N VAL A 167 2.05 -6.11 6.00
CA VAL A 167 1.80 -6.67 4.67
C VAL A 167 0.29 -6.89 4.45
N THR A 168 -0.39 -7.48 5.43
CA THR A 168 -1.82 -7.83 5.32
C THR A 168 -2.70 -6.59 5.29
N VAL A 169 -2.46 -5.64 6.19
CA VAL A 169 -3.28 -4.43 6.31
C VAL A 169 -2.97 -3.43 5.19
N TYR A 170 -1.72 -3.39 4.69
CA TYR A 170 -1.39 -2.64 3.48
C TYR A 170 -2.19 -3.12 2.28
N GLU A 171 -2.22 -4.44 2.01
CA GLU A 171 -3.00 -5.01 0.91
C GLU A 171 -4.51 -4.76 1.08
N TYR A 172 -5.01 -4.89 2.31
CA TYR A 172 -6.37 -4.49 2.63
C TYR A 172 -6.59 -3.02 2.27
N TYR A 173 -5.77 -2.09 2.75
CA TYR A 173 -5.93 -0.66 2.49
C TYR A 173 -5.82 -0.32 0.99
N SER A 174 -4.79 -0.84 0.31
CA SER A 174 -4.47 -0.59 -1.10
C SER A 174 -5.52 -1.12 -2.07
N SER A 175 -6.19 -2.22 -1.75
CA SER A 175 -7.31 -2.77 -2.54
C SER A 175 -8.60 -1.94 -2.45
N GLY A 176 -8.63 -0.89 -1.63
CA GLY A 176 -9.75 0.05 -1.58
C GLY A 176 -9.76 1.01 -2.77
N ASN A 177 -10.80 1.84 -2.85
CA ASN A 177 -10.87 2.94 -3.83
C ASN A 177 -9.92 4.10 -3.42
N ILE A 178 -8.61 3.84 -3.42
CA ILE A 178 -7.58 4.86 -3.17
C ILE A 178 -7.49 5.77 -4.39
N LYS A 179 -7.89 7.03 -4.22
CA LYS A 179 -7.85 8.04 -5.29
C LYS A 179 -6.45 8.63 -5.51
N ALA A 180 -5.64 8.71 -4.46
CA ALA A 180 -4.31 9.28 -4.51
C ALA A 180 -3.37 8.56 -3.53
N LEU A 181 -2.10 8.46 -3.92
CA LEU A 181 -0.99 7.90 -3.15
C LEU A 181 -0.44 8.91 -2.15
N GLY A 182 0.15 8.41 -1.07
CA GLY A 182 0.75 9.25 -0.04
C GLY A 182 -0.29 9.91 0.87
N ARG A 183 0.09 11.02 1.49
CA ARG A 183 -0.76 11.72 2.46
C ARG A 183 -1.71 12.67 1.72
N VAL A 184 -3.01 12.51 1.95
CA VAL A 184 -4.04 13.42 1.43
C VAL A 184 -4.61 14.25 2.59
N THR A 185 -4.37 15.56 2.57
CA THR A 185 -4.90 16.56 3.49
C THR A 185 -5.32 17.81 2.72
N ASP A 186 -5.93 18.80 3.37
CA ASP A 186 -6.32 20.07 2.73
C ASP A 186 -5.13 20.78 2.06
N SER A 187 -3.92 20.58 2.60
CA SER A 187 -2.65 21.14 2.11
C SER A 187 -1.85 20.19 1.21
N ASP A 188 -2.19 18.90 1.14
CA ASP A 188 -1.38 17.85 0.52
C ASP A 188 -2.30 16.99 -0.36
N LYS A 189 -2.22 17.13 -1.68
CA LYS A 189 -3.17 16.47 -2.59
C LYS A 189 -2.83 15.00 -2.87
N GLY A 190 -1.77 14.47 -2.25
CA GLY A 190 -1.20 13.18 -2.60
C GLY A 190 -0.56 13.18 -3.99
N ARG A 191 -0.24 11.98 -4.47
CA ARG A 191 0.37 11.72 -5.78
C ARG A 191 -0.44 10.70 -6.56
N PHE A 192 -0.18 10.56 -7.84
CA PHE A 192 -0.80 9.55 -8.69
C PHE A 192 0.28 8.68 -9.32
N GLU A 193 -0.07 7.45 -9.69
CA GLU A 193 0.82 6.62 -10.49
C GLU A 193 1.08 7.27 -11.85
N GLY A 194 2.30 7.09 -12.36
CA GLY A 194 2.74 7.67 -13.62
C GLY A 194 3.56 8.96 -13.45
N LEU A 195 3.69 9.71 -14.55
CA LEU A 195 4.52 10.91 -14.59
C LEU A 195 3.89 12.02 -13.73
N ALA A 196 4.68 12.53 -12.78
CA ALA A 196 4.30 13.70 -11.99
C ALA A 196 4.33 14.94 -12.89
N THR A 197 3.18 15.28 -13.46
CA THR A 197 3.04 16.37 -14.43
C THR A 197 2.70 17.72 -13.79
N ASP A 198 2.49 17.79 -12.47
CA ASP A 198 2.07 19.00 -11.74
C ASP A 198 0.99 19.80 -12.51
N LYS A 199 1.31 21.03 -12.94
CA LYS A 199 0.43 21.93 -13.72
C LYS A 199 0.58 21.79 -15.23
N THR A 200 1.52 20.96 -15.72
CA THR A 200 1.67 20.71 -17.15
C THR A 200 0.81 19.52 -17.58
N LYS A 201 0.43 19.48 -18.85
CA LYS A 201 -0.29 18.35 -19.45
C LYS A 201 0.63 17.63 -20.42
N ASN A 202 0.24 16.41 -20.81
CA ASN A 202 0.86 15.76 -21.97
C ASN A 202 0.67 16.65 -23.19
N ALA A 203 1.71 16.75 -24.01
CA ALA A 203 1.61 17.48 -25.25
C ALA A 203 0.59 16.81 -26.18
N ASN A 204 -0.29 17.61 -26.78
CA ASN A 204 -1.24 17.08 -27.75
C ASN A 204 -0.54 16.82 -29.11
N LYS A 205 -1.26 16.17 -30.03
CA LYS A 205 -0.70 15.81 -31.35
C LYS A 205 -0.27 17.03 -32.17
N LYS A 206 -0.98 18.16 -32.06
CA LYS A 206 -0.62 19.40 -32.76
C LYS A 206 0.72 19.95 -32.26
N GLU A 207 0.95 19.96 -30.95
CA GLU A 207 2.22 20.40 -30.36
C GLU A 207 3.38 19.49 -30.78
N TYR A 208 3.16 18.18 -30.80
CA TYR A 208 4.14 17.20 -31.27
C TYR A 208 4.49 17.36 -32.75
N ILE A 209 3.49 17.48 -33.62
CA ILE A 209 3.70 17.65 -35.06
C ILE A 209 4.48 18.93 -35.31
N HIS A 210 4.07 20.03 -34.68
CA HIS A 210 4.76 21.32 -34.82
C HIS A 210 6.24 21.26 -34.40
N PHE A 211 6.53 20.57 -33.29
CA PHE A 211 7.91 20.32 -32.86
C PHE A 211 8.71 19.48 -33.86
N LEU A 212 8.11 18.41 -34.39
CA LEU A 212 8.77 17.52 -35.34
C LEU A 212 9.03 18.19 -36.69
N GLU A 213 8.12 19.03 -37.18
CA GLU A 213 8.30 19.84 -38.39
C GLU A 213 9.45 20.85 -38.23
N PHE A 214 9.49 21.53 -37.08
CA PHE A 214 10.60 22.42 -36.74
C PHE A 214 11.94 21.67 -36.71
N LEU A 215 11.97 20.51 -36.05
CA LEU A 215 13.18 19.71 -35.93
C LEU A 215 13.65 19.18 -37.28
N GLU A 216 12.73 18.68 -38.11
CA GLU A 216 13.04 18.21 -39.48
C GLU A 216 13.63 19.31 -40.35
N LYS A 217 13.05 20.52 -40.30
CA LYS A 217 13.59 21.68 -41.02
C LYS A 217 14.99 22.02 -40.52
N ALA A 218 15.17 22.13 -39.20
CA ALA A 218 16.47 22.45 -38.60
C ALA A 218 17.56 21.43 -38.96
N LEU A 219 17.25 20.13 -38.91
CA LEU A 219 18.18 19.06 -39.28
C LEU A 219 18.50 19.09 -40.78
N THR A 220 17.52 19.40 -41.63
CA THR A 220 17.73 19.57 -43.07
C THR A 220 18.64 20.76 -43.36
N ASP A 221 18.36 21.93 -42.78
CA ASP A 221 19.13 23.16 -42.98
C ASP A 221 20.60 23.03 -42.52
N LYS A 222 20.88 22.17 -41.53
CA LYS A 222 22.23 21.87 -41.04
C LYS A 222 22.91 20.69 -41.74
N GLY A 223 22.29 20.10 -42.76
CA GLY A 223 22.89 19.00 -43.54
C GLY A 223 22.98 17.66 -42.81
N PHE A 224 22.18 17.43 -41.76
CA PHE A 224 22.17 16.15 -41.03
C PHE A 224 21.80 14.96 -41.93
N PHE A 225 20.91 15.18 -42.90
CA PHE A 225 20.49 14.15 -43.87
C PHE A 225 21.44 14.14 -45.08
N SER A 226 22.68 13.67 -44.88
CA SER A 226 23.71 13.63 -45.94
C SER A 226 23.44 12.60 -47.04
N ALA A 227 22.69 11.54 -46.74
CA ALA A 227 22.27 10.49 -47.66
C ALA A 227 20.76 10.63 -47.99
N PRO A 228 20.39 11.17 -49.16
CA PRO A 228 19.00 11.48 -49.51
C PRO A 228 18.07 10.26 -49.43
N GLU A 229 18.56 9.08 -49.82
CA GLU A 229 17.81 7.83 -49.83
C GLU A 229 17.47 7.32 -48.42
N LYS A 230 18.27 7.70 -47.41
CA LYS A 230 18.06 7.33 -46.00
C LYS A 230 17.25 8.35 -45.21
N LYS A 231 17.03 9.56 -45.76
CA LYS A 231 16.34 10.67 -45.08
C LYS A 231 14.98 10.25 -44.52
N SER A 232 14.15 9.60 -45.34
CA SER A 232 12.79 9.20 -44.94
C SER A 232 12.80 8.22 -43.75
N ILE A 233 13.67 7.21 -43.79
CA ILE A 233 13.80 6.22 -42.71
C ILE A 233 14.29 6.89 -41.41
N MET A 234 15.30 7.75 -41.50
CA MET A 234 15.81 8.48 -40.33
C MET A 234 14.74 9.39 -39.71
N LEU A 235 13.97 10.12 -40.52
CA LEU A 235 12.87 10.95 -40.04
C LEU A 235 11.78 10.13 -39.35
N ASN A 236 11.38 9.00 -39.93
CA ASN A 236 10.41 8.10 -39.31
C ASN A 236 10.90 7.58 -37.95
N ASN A 237 12.18 7.27 -37.83
CA ASN A 237 12.79 6.85 -36.57
C ASN A 237 12.81 7.98 -35.53
N ILE A 238 13.18 9.21 -35.92
CA ILE A 238 13.15 10.38 -35.04
C ILE A 238 11.73 10.66 -34.55
N ARG A 239 10.75 10.67 -35.47
CA ARG A 239 9.33 10.86 -35.13
C ARG A 239 8.85 9.78 -34.15
N SER A 240 9.16 8.52 -34.44
CA SER A 240 8.79 7.40 -33.58
C SER A 240 9.46 7.49 -32.20
N MET A 241 10.72 7.91 -32.13
CA MET A 241 11.44 8.11 -30.88
C MET A 241 10.70 9.11 -29.98
N PHE A 242 10.38 10.30 -30.49
CA PHE A 242 9.70 11.33 -29.69
C PHE A 242 8.26 10.96 -29.32
N GLN A 243 7.54 10.24 -30.20
CA GLN A 243 6.18 9.76 -29.89
C GLN A 243 6.15 8.75 -28.74
N ARG A 244 7.18 7.91 -28.59
CA ARG A 244 7.26 6.93 -27.48
C ARG A 244 7.55 7.56 -26.11
N GLN A 245 8.05 8.79 -26.06
CA GLN A 245 8.48 9.43 -24.80
C GLN A 245 7.34 10.07 -23.99
N ASN A 246 6.13 10.18 -24.54
CA ASN A 246 4.97 10.81 -23.87
C ASN A 246 5.30 12.15 -23.18
N LEU A 247 5.97 13.03 -23.93
CA LEU A 247 6.44 14.35 -23.51
C LEU A 247 5.28 15.25 -23.08
N THR A 248 5.56 16.06 -22.07
CA THR A 248 4.67 17.14 -21.64
C THR A 248 4.81 18.38 -22.53
N GLN A 249 3.84 19.29 -22.44
CA GLN A 249 3.92 20.60 -23.09
C GLN A 249 5.17 21.38 -22.67
N LYS A 250 5.59 21.24 -21.41
CA LYS A 250 6.80 21.87 -20.89
C LYS A 250 8.05 21.27 -21.53
N ASP A 251 8.09 19.95 -21.71
CA ASP A 251 9.22 19.27 -22.36
C ASP A 251 9.37 19.73 -23.81
N ILE A 252 8.27 19.80 -24.57
CA ILE A 252 8.29 20.33 -25.94
C ILE A 252 8.82 21.77 -25.97
N LYS A 253 8.36 22.64 -25.06
CA LYS A 253 8.86 24.02 -24.96
C LYS A 253 10.35 24.09 -24.65
N ILE A 254 10.84 23.24 -23.74
CA ILE A 254 12.27 23.15 -23.40
C ILE A 254 13.07 22.67 -24.61
N LEU A 255 12.63 21.62 -25.30
CA LEU A 255 13.29 21.11 -26.50
C LEU A 255 13.37 22.18 -27.60
N PHE A 256 12.27 22.90 -27.87
CA PHE A 256 12.29 24.06 -28.76
C PHE A 256 13.34 25.09 -28.35
N GLY A 257 13.40 25.43 -27.05
CA GLY A 257 14.40 26.37 -26.52
C GLY A 257 15.83 25.89 -26.74
N ILE A 258 16.12 24.62 -26.42
CA ILE A 258 17.43 23.99 -26.63
C ILE A 258 17.84 24.10 -28.10
N PHE A 259 16.99 23.65 -29.02
CA PHE A 259 17.33 23.66 -30.45
C PHE A 259 17.45 25.08 -31.00
N LYS A 260 16.57 26.01 -30.63
CA LYS A 260 16.70 27.41 -31.06
C LYS A 260 18.02 28.03 -30.60
N GLN A 261 18.43 27.78 -29.35
CA GLN A 261 19.70 28.27 -28.84
C GLN A 261 20.91 27.66 -29.55
N LEU A 262 20.85 26.36 -29.91
CA LEU A 262 21.91 25.70 -30.66
C LEU A 262 21.99 26.15 -32.13
N LEU A 263 20.85 26.58 -32.71
CA LEU A 263 20.76 27.03 -34.09
C LEU A 263 21.17 28.51 -34.26
N ASN A 264 20.87 29.33 -33.26
CA ASN A 264 21.31 30.73 -33.18
C ASN A 264 22.74 30.77 -32.63
N LYS A 265 23.73 30.79 -33.54
CA LYS A 265 25.08 31.27 -33.20
C LYS A 265 25.08 32.78 -33.15
#